data_AF-A0A946A7U9-F1
#
_entry.id   AF-A0A946A7U9-F1
#
_cell.length_a   1.000
_cell.length_b   1.000
_cell.length_c   1.000
_cell.angle_alpha   90.00
_cell.angle_beta   90.00
_cell.angle_gamma   90.00
#
_symmetry.space_group_name_H-M   'P 1'
#
loop_
_entity.id
_entity.type
_entity.pdbx_description
1 polymer ?
#
loop_
_entity_poly.entity_id
_entity_poly.type
_entity_poly.pdbx_seq_one_letter_code
_entity_poly.pdbx_strand_id
1 'polypeptide(L)'
;MISVKILTSYPEMFPGSLKHSLIGRALKENIFTIDTINLHDFGIDNRKSVDDEPFGGGPGMILRPDVVEKALFSISKKQILNSAKIYLTPSGTLLNQKKLGY
;
A
#
# COMPACT_ATOMS: atom_id res chain seq x y z
N MET A 1 -15.61 11.86 -1.13
CA MET A 1 -14.35 11.76 -1.88
C MET A 1 -13.59 10.55 -1.37
N ILE A 2 -13.22 9.62 -2.25
CA ILE A 2 -12.46 8.42 -1.85
C ILE A 2 -10.99 8.82 -1.68
N SER A 3 -10.35 8.38 -0.60
CA SER A 3 -8.91 8.56 -0.39
C SER A 3 -8.26 7.19 -0.28
N VAL A 4 -7.21 6.97 -1.06
CA VAL A 4 -6.45 5.73 -1.09
C VAL A 4 -5.04 6.02 -0.59
N LYS A 5 -4.59 5.29 0.43
CA LYS A 5 -3.20 5.31 0.91
C LYS A 5 -2.53 3.99 0.58
N ILE A 6 -1.39 4.06 -0.10
CA ILE A 6 -0.65 2.89 -0.58
C ILE A 6 0.65 2.79 0.20
N LEU A 7 0.78 1.73 1.02
CA LEU A 7 2.03 1.39 1.68
C LEU A 7 2.88 0.58 0.68
N THR A 8 4.03 1.10 0.31
CA THR A 8 4.90 0.50 -0.73
C THR A 8 6.36 0.86 -0.50
N SER A 9 7.28 0.02 -0.97
CA SER A 9 8.71 0.36 -1.04
C SER A 9 9.06 1.24 -2.26
N TYR A 10 8.13 1.38 -3.21
CA TYR A 10 8.33 2.08 -4.49
C TYR A 10 7.28 3.17 -4.68
N PRO A 11 7.29 4.25 -3.87
CA PRO A 11 6.29 5.32 -3.96
C PRO A 11 6.29 6.02 -5.33
N GLU A 12 7.43 6.13 -5.99
CA GLU A 12 7.61 6.76 -7.30
C GLU A 12 6.85 6.06 -8.44
N MET A 13 6.45 4.80 -8.24
CA MET A 13 5.59 4.09 -9.17
C MET A 13 4.16 4.64 -9.21
N PHE A 14 3.76 5.45 -8.22
CA PHE A 14 2.42 6.00 -8.11
C PHE A 14 2.37 7.51 -8.43
N PRO A 15 1.27 8.00 -9.02
CA PRO A 15 0.10 7.22 -9.48
C PRO A 15 0.38 6.38 -10.75
N GLY A 16 1.56 6.47 -11.35
CA GLY A 16 1.96 5.62 -12.48
C GLY A 16 1.00 5.75 -13.65
N SER A 17 0.47 4.62 -14.13
CA SER A 17 -0.54 4.59 -15.20
C SER A 17 -1.87 5.23 -14.82
N LEU A 18 -2.19 5.35 -13.52
CA LEU A 18 -3.46 5.93 -13.03
C LEU A 18 -3.58 7.43 -13.30
N LYS A 19 -2.49 8.13 -13.65
CA LYS A 19 -2.54 9.55 -14.03
C LYS A 19 -3.06 9.81 -15.44
N HIS A 20 -3.35 8.78 -16.21
CA HIS A 20 -3.77 8.90 -17.61
C HIS A 20 -5.27 8.63 -17.79
N SER A 21 -5.83 9.09 -18.92
CA SER A 21 -7.22 8.85 -19.32
C SER A 21 -8.25 9.27 -18.24
N LEU A 22 -9.38 8.55 -18.14
CA LEU A 22 -10.50 8.82 -17.22
C LEU A 22 -10.05 8.86 -15.75
N ILE A 23 -9.20 7.93 -15.33
CA ILE A 23 -8.69 7.88 -13.95
C ILE A 23 -7.84 9.13 -13.66
N GLY A 24 -6.96 9.51 -14.59
CA GLY A 24 -6.14 10.70 -14.46
C GLY A 24 -6.95 12.00 -14.41
N ARG A 25 -8.02 12.09 -15.20
CA ARG A 25 -8.96 13.21 -15.13
C ARG A 25 -9.63 13.28 -13.75
N ALA A 26 -10.10 12.14 -13.24
CA ALA A 26 -10.73 12.07 -11.92
C ALA A 26 -9.76 12.46 -10.78
N LEU A 27 -8.47 12.13 -10.89
CA LEU A 27 -7.43 12.63 -9.98
C LEU A 27 -7.28 14.16 -10.05
N LYS A 28 -7.19 14.73 -11.26
CA LYS A 28 -7.05 16.19 -11.48
C LYS A 28 -8.26 16.98 -10.97
N GLU A 29 -9.45 16.41 -11.11
CA GLU A 29 -10.70 17.00 -10.63
C GLU A 29 -10.96 16.69 -9.14
N ASN A 30 -10.02 16.06 -8.43
CA ASN A 30 -10.14 15.68 -7.01
C ASN A 30 -11.38 14.82 -6.69
N ILE A 31 -11.84 14.00 -7.63
CA ILE A 31 -12.93 13.04 -7.39
C ILE A 31 -12.47 11.97 -6.38
N PHE A 32 -11.19 11.62 -6.44
CA PHE A 32 -10.50 10.78 -5.46
C PHE A 32 -9.03 11.19 -5.34
N THR A 33 -8.37 10.76 -4.26
CA THR A 33 -6.94 11.01 -4.02
C THR A 33 -6.15 9.73 -3.82
N ILE A 34 -4.87 9.77 -4.20
CA ILE A 34 -3.88 8.72 -3.94
C ILE A 34 -2.71 9.35 -3.20
N ASP A 35 -2.38 8.81 -2.03
CA ASP A 35 -1.13 9.10 -1.33
C ASP A 35 -0.31 7.81 -1.17
N THR A 36 1.00 7.92 -1.18
CA THR A 36 1.91 6.80 -0.87
C THR A 36 2.56 6.99 0.49
N ILE A 37 2.80 5.88 1.18
CA ILE A 37 3.63 5.80 2.38
C ILE A 37 4.80 4.88 2.06
N ASN A 38 6.01 5.42 2.10
CA ASN A 38 7.22 4.67 1.79
C ASN A 38 7.61 3.78 2.97
N LEU A 39 7.67 2.46 2.75
CA LEU A 39 8.08 1.51 3.79
C LEU A 39 9.52 1.74 4.27
N HIS A 40 10.39 2.26 3.41
CA HIS A 40 11.79 2.56 3.79
C HIS A 40 11.90 3.66 4.85
N ASP A 41 10.90 4.52 5.03
CA ASP A 41 10.93 5.50 6.13
C ASP A 41 10.77 4.87 7.51
N PHE A 42 10.34 3.61 7.56
CA PHE A 42 10.17 2.80 8.76
C PHE A 42 11.13 1.60 8.79
N GLY A 43 12.01 1.50 7.80
CA GLY A 43 13.00 0.45 7.67
C GLY A 43 13.96 0.44 8.86
N ILE A 44 14.54 -0.73 9.11
CA ILE A 44 15.56 -0.92 10.13
C ILE A 44 16.95 -0.65 9.58
N ASP A 45 17.91 -0.50 10.48
CA ASP A 45 19.34 -0.28 10.18
C ASP A 45 19.65 0.98 9.35
N ASN A 46 20.94 1.20 9.05
CA ASN A 46 21.41 2.40 8.34
C ASN A 46 21.02 2.42 6.84
N ARG A 47 20.63 1.28 6.28
CA ARG A 47 20.20 1.08 4.89
C ARG A 47 18.69 1.10 4.75
N LYS A 48 17.92 1.27 5.84
CA LYS A 48 16.45 1.31 5.83
C LYS A 48 15.85 0.01 5.25
N SER A 49 16.38 -1.14 5.67
CA SER A 49 15.91 -2.46 5.25
C SER A 49 14.47 -2.70 5.70
N VAL A 50 13.64 -3.28 4.83
CA VAL A 50 12.18 -3.47 5.07
C VAL A 50 11.78 -4.93 5.18
N ASP A 51 12.71 -5.83 4.90
CA ASP A 51 12.56 -7.28 4.82
C ASP A 51 13.59 -8.00 5.72
N ASP A 52 13.34 -9.27 6.00
CA ASP A 52 14.23 -10.14 6.76
C ASP A 52 14.12 -11.58 6.25
N GLU A 53 15.05 -12.42 6.68
CA GLU A 53 15.04 -13.83 6.35
C GLU A 53 13.84 -14.54 6.99
N PRO A 54 13.21 -15.49 6.29
CA PRO A 54 12.13 -16.29 6.87
C PRO A 54 12.64 -17.21 7.99
N PHE A 55 11.87 -17.32 9.07
CA PHE A 55 12.11 -18.38 10.06
C PHE A 55 12.02 -19.76 9.40
N GLY A 56 12.97 -20.63 9.71
CA GLY A 56 13.11 -21.95 9.08
C GLY A 56 13.99 -21.96 7.83
N GLY A 57 14.49 -20.79 7.41
CA GLY A 57 15.36 -20.66 6.23
C GLY A 57 14.61 -20.84 4.91
N GLY A 58 15.37 -21.04 3.83
CA GLY A 58 14.86 -21.09 2.46
C GLY A 58 15.23 -19.85 1.66
N PRO A 59 14.99 -19.87 0.34
CA PRO A 59 15.34 -18.74 -0.52
C PRO A 59 14.39 -17.56 -0.32
N GLY A 60 14.94 -16.36 -0.46
CA GLY A 60 14.17 -15.10 -0.48
C GLY A 60 14.00 -14.46 0.89
N MET A 61 13.32 -13.32 0.88
CA MET A 61 13.10 -12.45 2.05
C MET A 61 11.60 -12.22 2.24
N ILE A 62 11.19 -11.89 3.47
CA ILE A 62 9.81 -11.55 3.82
C ILE A 62 9.76 -10.13 4.37
N LEU A 63 8.74 -9.35 3.98
CA LEU A 63 8.47 -8.03 4.58
C LEU A 63 8.33 -8.15 6.10
N ARG A 64 9.07 -7.31 6.82
CA ARG A 64 9.08 -7.35 8.28
C ARG A 64 7.78 -6.78 8.85
N PRO A 65 7.13 -7.48 9.80
CA PRO A 65 5.84 -7.05 10.33
C PRO A 65 5.92 -5.74 11.12
N ASP A 66 7.02 -5.46 11.82
CA ASP A 66 7.23 -4.23 12.58
C ASP A 66 7.38 -2.99 11.67
N VAL A 67 7.98 -3.15 10.48
CA VAL A 67 8.06 -2.08 9.48
C VAL A 67 6.67 -1.74 8.93
N VAL A 68 5.89 -2.77 8.58
CA VAL A 68 4.51 -2.60 8.09
C VAL A 68 3.60 -2.01 9.16
N GLU A 69 3.73 -2.45 10.41
CA GLU A 69 2.98 -1.92 11.56
C GLU A 69 3.26 -0.42 11.75
N LYS A 70 4.54 -0.02 11.79
CA LYS A 70 4.93 1.39 11.93
C LYS A 70 4.40 2.25 10.78
N ALA A 71 4.49 1.76 9.55
CA ALA A 71 3.94 2.45 8.39
C ALA A 71 2.42 2.60 8.49
N LEU A 72 1.70 1.55 8.89
CA LEU A 72 0.25 1.59 9.08
C LEU A 72 -0.14 2.57 10.19
N PHE A 73 0.58 2.56 11.32
CA PHE A 73 0.29 3.40 12.49
C PHE A 73 0.79 4.85 12.35
N SER A 74 1.57 5.17 11.31
CA SER A 74 1.82 6.56 10.91
C SER A 74 0.54 7.28 10.45
N ILE A 75 -0.48 6.52 10.04
CA ILE A 75 -1.80 7.03 9.68
C ILE A 75 -2.61 7.28 10.96
N SER A 76 -3.42 8.34 11.00
CA SER A 76 -4.24 8.62 12.19
C SER A 76 -5.17 7.44 12.52
N LYS A 77 -5.29 7.11 13.82
CA LYS A 77 -6.15 6.01 14.30
C LYS A 77 -7.58 6.11 13.76
N LYS A 78 -8.14 7.32 13.68
CA LYS A 78 -9.48 7.57 13.12
C LYS A 78 -9.56 7.18 11.64
N GLN A 79 -8.54 7.46 10.83
CA GLN A 79 -8.52 7.06 9.43
C GLN A 79 -8.38 5.54 9.31
N ILE A 80 -7.49 4.91 10.08
CA ILE A 80 -7.30 3.45 10.06
C ILE A 80 -8.60 2.70 10.39
N LEU A 81 -9.34 3.17 11.40
CA LEU A 81 -10.59 2.53 11.83
C LEU A 81 -11.73 2.70 10.81
N ASN A 82 -11.73 3.81 10.07
CA ASN A 82 -12.77 4.12 9.08
C ASN A 82 -12.38 3.72 7.65
N SER A 83 -11.25 3.03 7.45
CA SER A 83 -10.76 2.63 6.13
C SER A 83 -10.82 1.11 5.96
N ALA A 84 -11.17 0.66 4.75
CA ALA A 84 -10.92 -0.72 4.34
C ALA A 84 -9.41 -0.95 4.21
N LYS A 85 -8.93 -2.09 4.72
CA LYS A 85 -7.52 -2.49 4.65
C LYS A 85 -7.41 -3.64 3.68
N ILE A 86 -6.69 -3.44 2.59
CA ILE A 86 -6.59 -4.39 1.50
C ILE A 86 -5.11 -4.78 1.35
N TYR A 87 -4.83 -6.07 1.42
CA TYR A 87 -3.54 -6.65 1.11
C TYR A 87 -3.63 -7.40 -0.21
N LEU A 88 -2.87 -6.96 -1.22
CA LEU A 88 -2.86 -7.58 -2.54
C LEU A 88 -1.93 -8.79 -2.50
N THR A 89 -2.50 -9.99 -2.59
CA THR A 89 -1.75 -11.25 -2.56
C THR A 89 -2.43 -12.30 -3.45
N PRO A 90 -1.67 -13.19 -4.12
CA PRO A 90 -2.22 -14.30 -4.90
C PRO A 90 -3.13 -15.23 -4.10
N SER A 91 -2.89 -15.37 -2.78
CA SER A 91 -3.73 -16.18 -1.88
C SER A 91 -5.02 -15.47 -1.46
N GLY A 92 -5.22 -14.22 -1.89
CA GLY A 92 -6.40 -13.44 -1.58
C GLY A 92 -7.62 -13.86 -2.41
N THR A 93 -8.76 -13.24 -2.16
CA THR A 93 -9.93 -13.50 -3.00
C THR A 93 -9.78 -12.82 -4.36
N LEU A 94 -9.96 -13.57 -5.44
CA LEU A 94 -9.93 -13.05 -6.81
C LEU A 94 -10.92 -11.88 -6.97
N LEU A 95 -10.41 -10.77 -7.54
CA LEU A 95 -11.22 -9.61 -7.89
C LEU A 95 -12.07 -9.91 -9.13
N ASN A 96 -13.35 -9.58 -9.09
CA ASN A 96 -14.27 -9.70 -10.21
C ASN A 96 -15.31 -8.57 -10.18
N GLN A 97 -16.07 -8.42 -11.26
CA GLN A 97 -17.03 -7.33 -11.43
C GLN A 97 -18.09 -7.28 -10.31
N LYS A 98 -18.63 -8.45 -9.92
CA LYS A 98 -19.60 -8.58 -8.83
C LYS A 98 -19.10 -8.00 -7.51
N LYS A 99 -17.80 -8.18 -7.21
CA LYS A 99 -17.17 -7.63 -6.00
C LYS A 99 -17.00 -6.10 -6.05
N LEU A 100 -17.05 -5.49 -7.23
CA LEU A 100 -17.00 -4.05 -7.41
C LEU A 100 -18.38 -3.39 -7.29
N GLY A 101 -19.45 -4.16 -7.04
CA GLY A 101 -20.81 -3.65 -6.92
C GLY A 101 -21.50 -3.39 -8.26
N TYR A 102 -20.98 -3.99 -9.33
CA TYR A 102 -21.55 -4.00 -10.68
C TYR A 102 -22.02 -5.39 -11.07
#